data_AF-A0A4S9UVH0-F1
#
_entry.id   AF-A0A4S9UVH0-F1
#
_cell.length_a   1.000
_cell.length_b   1.000
_cell.length_c   1.000
_cell.angle_alpha   90.00
_cell.angle_beta   90.00
_cell.angle_gamma   90.00
#
_symmetry.space_group_name_H-M   'P 1'
#
loop_
_entity.id
_entity.type
_entity.pdbx_description
1 polymer ?
#
loop_
_entity_poly.entity_id
_entity_poly.type
_entity_poly.pdbx_seq_one_letter_code
_entity_poly.pdbx_strand_id
1 'polypeptide(L)'
;MSSNASRRRTRALLQASPASPASTRSGQTSYSQYTSYEYSTRPRTAISTIGVESRQIICAVSESRGIAPTVGLAFVNLETGEAVLSQIPDSQSYVRTLHKLAVFSPSQILIVDTAAQPKSKLFSIIEENLDDLNSNLTLLNRRYWAETTGIEFIEQYAFVEDIESIKMSVNGNYFSVCCFAATLKFIELAMNKTFPPHSLRIKYEASEGSMMIDLSTIRSLELIQNLQNQKSSDCLFGVLNETLTPMGSRLLRSNVLQPLTDQQTLETRYDALEELSTKEEMFFATRAAMKVILDADKILTQLIIIPTKPSLHSTEQSINNIILLKQFVGGIQPIHEALTGAKSVMLKEIKRVSTSNDQCTTTLVLTKIKNCIAAIIDPIKDLIDEFINEDITYATKPVELRNQRTYAVKSGVNGLLDVARQTYEEANMDVYELVQELSETHTLPLELVFDNARQYYLRLNASELEERNLPPVFINVIRKKNKIECSTLDLRKRSQKITDSHTEVLLMSDKAIQELISEIRVYMSVLFKVSESIAMLDMLSSFAHNVTLQDYTRPRITHTLGIKAGRHPFRD
;
A
#
# COMPACT_ATOMS: atom_id res chain seq x y z
N MET A 1 41.21 69.37 26.43
CA MET A 1 40.26 70.08 25.54
C MET A 1 39.03 69.19 25.44
N SER A 2 37.97 69.40 26.23
CA SER A 2 37.03 70.54 26.18
C SER A 2 36.23 70.50 24.87
N SER A 3 34.89 70.39 24.86
CA SER A 3 33.93 70.46 25.98
C SER A 3 32.50 70.07 25.55
N ASN A 4 31.68 69.56 26.51
CA ASN A 4 30.26 69.90 26.76
C ASN A 4 29.19 69.71 25.63
N ALA A 5 27.89 69.50 25.88
CA ALA A 5 27.07 69.34 27.10
C ALA A 5 25.71 68.68 26.71
N SER A 6 25.09 67.78 27.50
CA SER A 6 24.05 68.07 28.54
C SER A 6 22.74 68.70 27.97
N ARG A 7 21.47 68.39 28.27
CA ARG A 7 20.67 67.85 29.42
C ARG A 7 19.24 67.49 28.85
N ARG A 8 18.19 66.96 29.52
CA ARG A 8 17.84 66.56 30.92
C ARG A 8 16.60 65.60 30.91
N ARG A 9 16.46 64.78 31.97
CA ARG A 9 15.28 64.42 32.84
C ARG A 9 13.83 64.69 32.34
N THR A 10 12.79 63.92 32.71
CA THR A 10 12.29 63.66 34.11
C THR A 10 11.29 62.46 34.11
N ARG A 11 11.47 61.38 34.90
CA ARG A 11 10.83 61.03 36.21
C ARG A 11 9.28 61.11 36.21
N ALA A 12 8.53 60.01 36.45
CA ALA A 12 7.99 59.56 37.76
C ALA A 12 6.88 58.47 37.54
N LEU A 13 6.30 57.66 38.46
CA LEU A 13 6.60 57.16 39.84
C LEU A 13 5.56 56.06 40.28
N LEU A 14 5.92 55.12 41.18
CA LEU A 14 5.06 54.31 42.11
C LEU A 14 4.13 53.21 41.46
N GLN A 15 3.67 52.11 42.09
CA GLN A 15 3.72 51.46 43.45
C GLN A 15 3.23 49.98 43.28
N ALA A 16 3.36 48.96 44.15
CA ALA A 16 4.33 48.50 45.17
C ALA A 16 3.99 47.04 45.62
N SER A 17 4.82 46.39 46.46
CA SER A 17 4.62 45.03 47.03
C SER A 17 3.84 45.02 48.36
N PRO A 18 3.31 43.86 48.84
CA PRO A 18 4.03 43.00 49.83
C PRO A 18 3.67 41.48 49.68
N ALA A 19 4.16 40.46 50.39
CA ALA A 19 5.32 40.12 51.25
C ALA A 19 5.18 38.60 51.61
N SER A 20 6.22 37.98 52.18
CA SER A 20 6.36 36.52 52.40
C SER A 20 5.63 35.96 53.66
N PRO A 21 5.70 34.64 53.96
CA PRO A 21 6.88 34.10 54.69
C PRO A 21 7.37 32.71 54.23
N ALA A 22 8.51 32.28 54.79
CA ALA A 22 9.24 31.07 54.42
C ALA A 22 9.13 29.93 55.46
N SER A 23 9.44 28.69 55.05
CA SER A 23 9.86 27.64 55.98
C SER A 23 10.89 26.69 55.33
N THR A 24 11.95 26.40 56.09
CA THR A 24 13.06 25.51 55.74
C THR A 24 12.67 24.03 55.85
N ARG A 25 13.18 23.17 54.95
CA ARG A 25 13.98 21.99 55.33
C ARG A 25 14.70 21.30 54.17
N SER A 26 15.77 20.60 54.52
CA SER A 26 16.73 19.93 53.65
C SER A 26 16.36 18.48 53.35
N GLY A 27 16.54 18.08 52.08
CA GLY A 27 17.02 16.75 51.65
C GLY A 27 16.14 15.52 51.93
N GLN A 28 15.70 14.85 50.86
CA GLN A 28 16.16 13.48 50.54
C GLN A 28 15.72 13.06 49.12
N THR A 29 16.48 12.13 48.55
CA THR A 29 16.32 11.56 47.20
C THR A 29 15.07 10.67 47.11
N SER A 30 14.29 10.81 46.03
CA SER A 30 13.28 9.84 45.61
C SER A 30 13.22 9.76 44.09
N TYR A 31 13.47 8.58 43.53
CA TYR A 31 13.28 8.30 42.10
C TYR A 31 11.78 8.32 41.77
N SER A 32 11.31 9.27 40.96
CA SER A 32 9.96 9.23 40.38
C SER A 32 9.99 8.50 39.03
N GLN A 33 9.32 7.35 38.97
CA GLN A 33 9.03 6.66 37.73
C GLN A 33 8.20 7.57 36.82
N TYR A 34 8.70 7.88 35.62
CA TYR A 34 7.91 8.59 34.62
C TYR A 34 6.93 7.61 33.97
N THR A 35 5.66 7.73 34.33
CA THR A 35 4.55 7.12 33.61
C THR A 35 4.46 7.72 32.21
N SER A 36 4.47 6.86 31.19
CA SER A 36 4.28 7.26 29.79
C SER A 36 2.84 7.69 29.56
N TYR A 37 2.60 8.99 29.37
CA TYR A 37 1.31 9.50 28.93
C TYR A 37 1.09 9.16 27.46
N GLU A 38 0.03 8.40 27.18
CA GLU A 38 -0.41 8.08 25.83
C GLU A 38 -0.96 9.34 25.13
N TYR A 39 -0.21 9.88 24.16
CA TYR A 39 -0.75 10.86 23.24
C TYR A 39 -1.68 10.17 22.23
N SER A 40 -2.96 10.08 22.56
CA SER A 40 -4.02 9.73 21.63
C SER A 40 -4.17 10.84 20.58
N THR A 41 -3.39 10.78 19.51
CA THR A 41 -3.58 11.62 18.33
C THR A 41 -4.78 11.10 17.55
N ARG A 42 -5.86 11.90 17.52
CA ARG A 42 -7.03 11.60 16.68
C ARG A 42 -6.58 11.50 15.21
N PRO A 43 -7.03 10.50 14.44
CA PRO A 43 -6.78 10.48 13.01
C PRO A 43 -7.41 11.73 12.38
N ARG A 44 -6.60 12.56 11.71
CA ARG A 44 -7.13 13.63 10.86
C ARG A 44 -7.89 12.95 9.71
N THR A 45 -9.14 13.35 9.50
CA THR A 45 -9.96 12.88 8.38
C THR A 45 -9.22 13.10 7.07
N ALA A 46 -9.04 12.02 6.30
CA ALA A 46 -8.26 12.03 5.07
C ALA A 46 -8.80 13.06 4.07
N ILE A 47 -7.95 14.00 3.67
CA ILE A 47 -8.21 14.88 2.53
C ILE A 47 -7.90 14.06 1.28
N SER A 48 -8.92 13.81 0.46
CA SER A 48 -8.76 13.19 -0.86
C SER A 48 -7.99 14.12 -1.79
N THR A 49 -6.66 13.96 -1.79
CA THR A 49 -5.77 14.40 -2.86
C THR A 49 -5.72 13.33 -3.94
N ILE A 50 -5.64 13.76 -5.20
CA ILE A 50 -5.49 12.86 -6.35
C ILE A 50 -4.21 12.02 -6.15
N GLY A 51 -4.35 10.69 -6.09
CA GLY A 51 -3.21 9.77 -6.04
C GLY A 51 -2.44 9.67 -4.71
N VAL A 52 -2.97 10.18 -3.59
CA VAL A 52 -2.40 9.89 -2.26
C VAL A 52 -3.32 8.92 -1.50
N GLU A 53 -3.17 7.64 -1.82
CA GLU A 53 -3.54 6.57 -0.89
C GLU A 53 -2.76 6.71 0.43
N SER A 54 -3.17 6.00 1.47
CA SER A 54 -2.67 6.11 2.84
C SER A 54 -1.27 5.51 3.06
N ARG A 55 -0.27 6.01 2.32
CA ARG A 55 1.09 5.46 2.18
C ARG A 55 1.71 4.98 3.50
N GLN A 56 1.68 3.67 3.75
CA GLN A 56 2.38 3.07 4.90
C GLN A 56 3.84 2.73 4.55
N ILE A 57 4.61 3.77 4.23
CA ILE A 57 6.05 3.68 3.99
C ILE A 57 6.79 4.12 5.25
N ILE A 58 7.63 3.24 5.80
CA ILE A 58 8.51 3.51 6.95
C ILE A 58 9.94 3.59 6.43
N CYS A 59 10.66 4.65 6.76
CA CYS A 59 12.08 4.83 6.44
C CYS A 59 12.90 4.87 7.72
N ALA A 60 14.02 4.16 7.79
CA ALA A 60 15.06 4.38 8.81
C ALA A 60 16.27 5.07 8.19
N VAL A 61 16.84 6.03 8.94
CA VAL A 61 17.97 6.86 8.51
C VAL A 61 19.06 6.84 9.58
N SER A 62 20.31 6.60 9.17
CA SER A 62 21.48 6.61 10.04
C SER A 62 22.72 7.15 9.31
N GLU A 63 23.53 7.96 9.98
CA GLU A 63 24.74 8.55 9.39
C GLU A 63 26.04 8.01 10.00
N SER A 64 27.08 7.98 9.18
CA SER A 64 28.45 7.70 9.61
C SER A 64 29.04 8.89 10.38
N ARG A 65 29.91 8.58 11.35
CA ARG A 65 30.74 9.59 12.02
C ARG A 65 32.04 9.76 11.24
N GLY A 66 32.14 10.80 10.41
CA GLY A 66 33.30 11.02 9.54
C GLY A 66 33.31 12.39 8.84
N ILE A 67 34.36 12.63 8.05
CA ILE A 67 34.57 13.89 7.31
C ILE A 67 33.63 13.94 6.08
N ALA A 68 33.51 12.82 5.36
CA ALA A 68 32.49 12.60 4.35
C ALA A 68 31.30 11.88 5.02
N PRO A 69 30.10 12.49 5.08
CA PRO A 69 28.93 11.83 5.63
C PRO A 69 28.43 10.75 4.67
N THR A 70 28.41 9.51 5.15
CA THR A 70 27.74 8.39 4.48
C THR A 70 26.44 8.13 5.22
N VAL A 71 25.31 8.15 4.50
CA VAL A 71 23.99 7.91 5.08
C VAL A 71 23.46 6.56 4.63
N GLY A 72 23.10 5.70 5.58
CA GLY A 72 22.28 4.53 5.34
C GLY A 72 20.80 4.91 5.34
N LEU A 73 20.07 4.32 4.40
CA LEU A 73 18.62 4.40 4.27
C LEU A 73 18.06 2.99 4.13
N ALA A 74 16.91 2.74 4.76
CA ALA A 74 16.08 1.58 4.45
C ALA A 74 14.61 1.97 4.47
N PHE A 75 13.94 1.83 3.33
CA PHE A 75 12.51 2.04 3.17
C PHE A 75 11.80 0.68 3.20
N VAL A 76 10.68 0.56 3.89
CA VAL A 76 9.77 -0.59 3.78
C VAL A 76 8.37 -0.07 3.49
N ASN A 77 7.80 -0.48 2.36
CA ASN A 77 6.46 -0.12 1.92
C ASN A 77 5.47 -1.24 2.25
N LEU A 78 4.58 -1.00 3.21
CA LEU A 78 3.53 -1.95 3.62
C LEU A 78 2.32 -1.98 2.69
N GLU A 79 2.33 -1.22 1.59
CA GLU A 79 1.33 -1.30 0.52
C GLU A 79 1.81 -2.14 -0.68
N THR A 80 3.13 -2.25 -0.90
CA THR A 80 3.71 -2.96 -2.06
C THR A 80 4.69 -4.07 -1.71
N GLY A 81 4.85 -4.41 -0.43
CA GLY A 81 5.65 -5.57 -0.01
C GLY A 81 7.14 -5.44 -0.32
N GLU A 82 7.61 -4.21 -0.47
CA GLU A 82 8.96 -3.91 -0.94
C GLU A 82 9.79 -3.26 0.17
N ALA A 83 11.03 -3.74 0.32
CA ALA A 83 12.07 -3.11 1.11
C ALA A 83 13.21 -2.63 0.20
N VAL A 84 13.57 -1.34 0.30
CA VAL A 84 14.65 -0.72 -0.48
C VAL A 84 15.74 -0.25 0.47
N LEU A 85 16.89 -0.91 0.40
CA LEU A 85 18.10 -0.53 1.11
C LEU A 85 18.95 0.36 0.20
N SER A 86 19.52 1.44 0.73
CA SER A 86 20.44 2.28 -0.02
C SER A 86 21.50 2.87 0.91
N GLN A 87 22.73 3.01 0.42
CA GLN A 87 23.78 3.74 1.13
C GLN A 87 24.32 4.86 0.24
N ILE A 88 24.22 6.10 0.73
CA ILE A 88 24.47 7.31 -0.03
C ILE A 88 25.71 8.03 0.54
N PRO A 89 26.81 8.16 -0.20
CA PRO A 89 27.85 9.14 0.11
C PRO A 89 27.33 10.53 -0.25
N ASP A 90 27.24 11.42 0.73
CA ASP A 90 26.61 12.73 0.59
C ASP A 90 27.56 13.88 0.95
N SER A 91 27.08 15.07 0.63
CA SER A 91 27.60 16.38 1.02
C SER A 91 27.24 16.73 2.46
N GLN A 92 27.91 17.74 3.00
CA GLN A 92 27.56 18.37 4.27
C GLN A 92 26.16 19.05 4.29
N SER A 93 25.47 19.13 3.15
CA SER A 93 24.09 19.62 3.01
C SER A 93 23.06 18.51 2.79
N TYR A 94 23.48 17.23 2.77
CA TYR A 94 22.61 16.05 2.70
C TYR A 94 21.57 16.04 1.57
N VAL A 95 21.89 16.70 0.44
CA VAL A 95 20.96 16.92 -0.68
C VAL A 95 20.52 15.60 -1.31
N ARG A 96 21.43 14.60 -1.40
CA ARG A 96 21.09 13.30 -1.99
C ARG A 96 20.16 12.50 -1.09
N THR A 97 20.40 12.56 0.22
CA THR A 97 19.57 11.96 1.26
C THR A 97 18.16 12.57 1.26
N LEU A 98 18.05 13.90 1.27
CA LEU A 98 16.77 14.61 1.21
C LEU A 98 16.01 14.30 -0.09
N HIS A 99 16.70 14.24 -1.24
CA HIS A 99 16.08 13.81 -2.49
C HIS A 99 15.50 12.39 -2.38
N LYS A 100 16.27 11.41 -1.90
CA LYS A 100 15.79 10.03 -1.78
C LYS A 100 14.60 9.91 -0.82
N LEU A 101 14.59 10.66 0.29
CA LEU A 101 13.43 10.79 1.18
C LEU A 101 12.22 11.39 0.46
N ALA A 102 12.39 12.46 -0.31
CA ALA A 102 11.30 13.11 -1.05
C ALA A 102 10.71 12.22 -2.16
N VAL A 103 11.53 11.43 -2.86
CA VAL A 103 11.07 10.47 -3.88
C VAL A 103 10.16 9.41 -3.27
N PHE A 104 10.57 8.79 -2.16
CA PHE A 104 9.81 7.73 -1.51
C PHE A 104 8.63 8.29 -0.69
N SER A 105 8.69 9.54 -0.23
CA SER A 105 7.68 10.20 0.59
C SER A 105 7.22 9.35 1.80
N PRO A 106 8.12 8.97 2.72
CA PRO A 106 7.80 8.10 3.84
C PRO A 106 6.82 8.76 4.82
N SER A 107 5.86 8.00 5.34
CA SER A 107 4.92 8.47 6.37
C SER A 107 5.53 8.52 7.77
N GLN A 108 6.58 7.71 7.99
CA GLN A 108 7.35 7.62 9.23
C GLN A 108 8.84 7.60 8.91
N ILE A 109 9.61 8.47 9.54
CA ILE A 109 11.08 8.49 9.52
C ILE A 109 11.57 8.08 10.92
N LEU A 110 12.40 7.04 10.96
CA LEU A 110 13.03 6.52 12.16
C LEU A 110 14.47 7.02 12.22
N ILE A 111 14.88 7.60 13.36
CA ILE A 111 16.27 7.99 13.62
C ILE A 111 16.72 7.40 14.96
N VAL A 112 18.01 7.06 15.05
CA VAL A 112 18.60 6.56 16.31
C VAL A 112 18.53 7.61 17.42
N ASP A 113 18.08 7.22 18.60
CA ASP A 113 17.96 8.08 19.79
C ASP A 113 19.22 8.91 20.10
N THR A 114 20.40 8.29 19.97
CA THR A 114 21.70 8.96 20.18
C THR A 114 22.03 10.11 19.19
N ALA A 115 21.26 10.30 18.12
CA ALA A 115 21.42 11.43 17.19
C ALA A 115 20.61 12.68 17.59
N ALA A 116 19.72 12.58 18.60
CA ALA A 116 18.93 13.71 19.08
C ALA A 116 19.63 14.53 20.17
N GLN A 117 20.60 13.95 20.88
CA GLN A 117 21.29 14.59 22.02
C GLN A 117 22.80 14.25 22.05
N PRO A 118 23.69 15.18 21.63
CA PRO A 118 23.38 16.43 20.92
C PRO A 118 22.74 16.17 19.56
N LYS A 119 21.91 17.10 19.07
CA LYS A 119 21.31 16.99 17.73
C LYS A 119 22.39 16.91 16.68
N SER A 120 22.33 15.85 15.87
CA SER A 120 23.21 15.68 14.72
C SER A 120 22.82 16.62 13.57
N LYS A 121 23.73 16.83 12.61
CA LYS A 121 23.46 17.75 11.50
C LYS A 121 22.36 17.21 10.58
N LEU A 122 22.41 15.91 10.28
CA LEU A 122 21.34 15.24 9.53
C LEU A 122 20.01 15.28 10.29
N PHE A 123 20.02 15.07 11.61
CA PHE A 123 18.81 15.17 12.44
C PHE A 123 18.14 16.54 12.28
N SER A 124 18.89 17.63 12.46
CA SER A 124 18.36 19.00 12.35
C SER A 124 17.83 19.30 10.95
N ILE A 125 18.55 18.88 9.90
CA ILE A 125 18.13 19.09 8.51
C ILE A 125 16.84 18.31 8.19
N ILE A 126 16.70 17.07 8.66
CA ILE A 126 15.45 16.31 8.48
C ILE A 126 14.30 16.98 9.26
N GLU A 127 14.54 17.39 10.51
CA GLU A 127 13.55 18.07 11.36
C GLU A 127 13.03 19.37 10.71
N GLU A 128 13.91 20.17 10.12
CA GLU A 128 13.58 21.40 9.36
C GLU A 128 12.75 21.12 8.09
N ASN A 129 12.83 19.92 7.52
CA ASN A 129 12.16 19.55 6.25
C ASN A 129 10.94 18.61 6.45
N LEU A 130 10.51 18.33 7.69
CA LEU A 130 9.41 17.37 7.95
C LEU A 130 8.08 17.77 7.32
N ASP A 131 7.72 19.06 7.38
CA ASP A 131 6.49 19.59 6.77
C ASP A 131 6.51 19.44 5.24
N ASP A 132 7.68 19.65 4.62
CA ASP A 132 7.87 19.49 3.18
C ASP A 132 7.82 18.03 2.72
N LEU A 133 8.29 17.10 3.57
CA LEU A 133 8.24 15.65 3.35
C LEU A 133 6.88 15.02 3.71
N ASN A 134 6.04 15.70 4.49
CA ASN A 134 4.80 15.19 5.08
C ASN A 134 5.01 13.92 5.94
N SER A 135 6.15 13.85 6.63
CA SER A 135 6.57 12.70 7.44
C SER A 135 6.45 12.96 8.94
N ASN A 136 6.13 11.92 9.72
CA ASN A 136 6.34 11.95 11.17
C ASN A 136 7.75 11.46 11.51
N LEU A 137 8.34 11.99 12.59
CA LEU A 137 9.66 11.59 13.08
C LEU A 137 9.54 10.78 14.38
N THR A 138 10.15 9.59 14.41
CA THR A 138 10.18 8.72 15.59
C THR A 138 11.61 8.37 15.98
N LEU A 139 11.95 8.50 17.27
CA LEU A 139 13.24 8.06 17.80
C LEU A 139 13.20 6.58 18.19
N LEU A 140 14.19 5.82 17.73
CA LEU A 140 14.31 4.39 18.02
C LEU A 140 15.65 4.09 18.72
N ASN A 141 15.60 3.25 19.77
CA ASN A 141 16.80 2.96 20.57
C ASN A 141 17.91 2.26 19.77
N ARG A 142 19.16 2.70 19.98
CA ARG A 142 20.37 2.16 19.33
C ARG A 142 20.46 0.62 19.27
N ARG A 143 19.90 -0.12 20.25
CA ARG A 143 19.96 -1.60 20.28
C ARG A 143 19.33 -2.28 19.05
N TYR A 144 18.43 -1.61 18.34
CA TYR A 144 17.74 -2.16 17.17
C TYR A 144 18.48 -1.91 15.84
N TRP A 145 19.59 -1.14 15.87
CA TRP A 145 20.37 -0.76 14.70
C TRP A 145 21.62 -1.65 14.61
N ALA A 146 21.42 -2.94 14.35
CA ALA A 146 22.47 -3.95 14.31
C ALA A 146 22.57 -4.58 12.92
N GLU A 147 23.78 -4.59 12.35
CA GLU A 147 24.05 -5.19 11.04
C GLU A 147 23.77 -6.70 11.02
N THR A 148 24.18 -7.44 12.06
CA THR A 148 23.96 -8.89 12.16
C THR A 148 22.48 -9.24 12.06
N THR A 149 21.62 -8.54 12.81
CA THR A 149 20.17 -8.70 12.75
C THR A 149 19.57 -8.27 11.41
N GLY A 150 20.18 -7.28 10.73
CA GLY A 150 19.77 -6.92 9.37
C GLY A 150 20.11 -8.00 8.34
N ILE A 151 21.25 -8.69 8.46
CA ILE A 151 21.60 -9.83 7.61
C ILE A 151 20.71 -11.03 7.92
N GLU A 152 20.48 -11.34 9.20
CA GLU A 152 19.53 -12.38 9.65
C GLU A 152 18.13 -12.14 9.05
N PHE A 153 17.66 -10.90 9.02
CA PHE A 153 16.38 -10.54 8.38
C PHE A 153 16.39 -10.63 6.85
N ILE A 154 17.51 -10.36 6.18
CA ILE A 154 17.65 -10.60 4.74
C ILE A 154 17.55 -12.10 4.47
N GLU A 155 18.26 -12.94 5.24
CA GLU A 155 18.18 -14.40 5.14
C GLU A 155 16.76 -14.93 5.41
N GLN A 156 16.09 -14.40 6.44
CA GLN A 156 14.77 -14.84 6.86
C GLN A 156 13.67 -14.42 5.87
N TYR A 157 13.68 -13.18 5.38
CA TYR A 157 12.53 -12.59 4.68
C TYR A 157 12.70 -12.39 3.18
N ALA A 158 13.92 -12.28 2.63
CA ALA A 158 14.11 -12.16 1.18
C ALA A 158 13.71 -13.45 0.46
N PHE A 159 13.21 -13.32 -0.78
CA PHE A 159 13.03 -14.45 -1.68
C PHE A 159 14.34 -15.25 -1.81
N VAL A 160 14.23 -16.58 -1.74
CA VAL A 160 15.39 -17.50 -1.68
C VAL A 160 16.38 -17.26 -2.82
N GLU A 161 15.87 -16.98 -4.02
CA GLU A 161 16.66 -16.70 -5.24
C GLU A 161 17.47 -15.39 -5.18
N ASP A 162 17.09 -14.43 -4.34
CA ASP A 162 17.72 -13.11 -4.26
C ASP A 162 18.65 -12.94 -3.04
N ILE A 163 18.64 -13.87 -2.06
CA ILE A 163 19.44 -13.74 -0.83
C ILE A 163 20.93 -13.50 -1.10
N GLU A 164 21.54 -14.26 -2.01
CA GLU A 164 22.96 -14.15 -2.31
C GLU A 164 23.30 -12.84 -3.04
N SER A 165 22.47 -12.43 -4.00
CA SER A 165 22.67 -11.18 -4.77
C SER A 165 22.50 -9.95 -3.89
N ILE A 166 21.51 -9.95 -2.99
CA ILE A 166 21.31 -8.91 -1.97
C ILE A 166 22.50 -8.86 -1.02
N LYS A 167 22.94 -10.00 -0.47
CA LYS A 167 24.11 -10.08 0.44
C LYS A 167 25.38 -9.50 -0.21
N MET A 168 25.64 -9.85 -1.47
CA MET A 168 26.76 -9.29 -2.22
C MET A 168 26.63 -7.78 -2.44
N SER A 169 25.42 -7.29 -2.69
CA SER A 169 25.13 -5.86 -2.89
C SER A 169 25.21 -5.02 -1.60
N VAL A 170 24.83 -5.58 -0.45
CA VAL A 170 24.91 -4.89 0.85
C VAL A 170 26.28 -5.06 1.55
N ASN A 171 27.20 -5.84 0.98
CA ASN A 171 28.52 -6.05 1.55
C ASN A 171 29.30 -4.71 1.65
N GLY A 172 29.72 -4.35 2.87
CA GLY A 172 30.32 -3.04 3.17
C GLY A 172 29.30 -1.89 3.35
N ASN A 173 28.00 -2.12 3.13
CA ASN A 173 26.94 -1.13 3.27
C ASN A 173 26.26 -1.15 4.66
N TYR A 174 27.10 -1.23 5.71
CA TYR A 174 26.76 -1.34 7.14
C TYR A 174 25.56 -0.49 7.56
N PHE A 175 25.52 0.79 7.17
CA PHE A 175 24.50 1.71 7.64
C PHE A 175 23.12 1.37 7.06
N SER A 176 23.05 0.96 5.79
CA SER A 176 21.79 0.55 5.14
C SER A 176 21.20 -0.72 5.79
N VAL A 177 22.06 -1.67 6.16
CA VAL A 177 21.66 -2.92 6.82
C VAL A 177 21.20 -2.66 8.26
N CYS A 178 21.89 -1.77 8.99
CA CYS A 178 21.44 -1.31 10.31
C CYS A 178 20.09 -0.56 10.25
N CYS A 179 19.86 0.24 9.20
CA CYS A 179 18.57 0.89 8.98
C CYS A 179 17.47 -0.15 8.72
N PHE A 180 17.74 -1.18 7.92
CA PHE A 180 16.78 -2.23 7.63
C PHE A 180 16.36 -3.01 8.88
N ALA A 181 17.33 -3.37 9.74
CA ALA A 181 17.08 -3.98 11.04
C ALA A 181 16.15 -3.12 11.93
N ALA A 182 16.43 -1.82 12.01
CA ALA A 182 15.64 -0.85 12.76
C ALA A 182 14.20 -0.72 12.21
N THR A 183 14.03 -0.65 10.89
CA THR A 183 12.71 -0.56 10.24
C THR A 183 11.86 -1.79 10.52
N LEU A 184 12.42 -3.00 10.36
CA LEU A 184 11.67 -4.23 10.65
C LEU A 184 11.33 -4.38 12.14
N LYS A 185 12.26 -4.03 13.05
CA LYS A 185 11.96 -4.03 14.50
C LYS A 185 10.89 -3.00 14.89
N PHE A 186 10.79 -1.87 14.20
CA PHE A 186 9.69 -0.93 14.41
C PHE A 186 8.34 -1.51 13.92
N ILE A 187 8.31 -2.14 12.74
CA ILE A 187 7.10 -2.78 12.20
C ILE A 187 6.61 -3.91 13.11
N GLU A 188 7.53 -4.74 13.62
CA GLU A 188 7.25 -5.82 14.57
C GLU A 188 6.67 -5.28 15.91
N LEU A 189 7.37 -4.34 16.54
CA LEU A 189 7.08 -3.92 17.92
C LEU A 189 6.02 -2.82 18.03
N ALA A 190 6.04 -1.83 17.14
CA ALA A 190 5.11 -0.69 17.19
C ALA A 190 3.85 -0.93 16.34
N MET A 191 3.98 -1.61 15.20
CA MET A 191 2.85 -1.85 14.28
C MET A 191 2.20 -3.22 14.44
N ASN A 192 2.77 -4.13 15.25
CA ASN A 192 2.25 -5.49 15.46
C ASN A 192 2.08 -6.29 14.15
N LYS A 193 2.99 -6.09 13.20
CA LYS A 193 3.03 -6.76 11.89
C LYS A 193 4.34 -7.53 11.73
N THR A 194 4.29 -8.68 11.09
CA THR A 194 5.47 -9.45 10.67
C THR A 194 5.27 -10.00 9.27
N PHE A 195 6.30 -10.63 8.72
CA PHE A 195 6.30 -11.26 7.40
C PHE A 195 6.55 -12.77 7.54
N PRO A 196 5.99 -13.64 6.68
CA PRO A 196 6.41 -15.03 6.60
C PRO A 196 7.83 -15.12 6.01
N PRO A 197 8.55 -16.22 6.24
CA PRO A 197 9.84 -16.44 5.63
C PRO A 197 9.78 -16.33 4.10
N HIS A 198 10.85 -15.82 3.49
CA HIS A 198 11.04 -15.73 2.04
C HIS A 198 9.90 -15.10 1.23
N SER A 199 9.34 -14.00 1.72
CA SER A 199 8.13 -13.39 1.16
C SER A 199 8.21 -11.89 0.84
N LEU A 200 9.25 -11.20 1.32
CA LEU A 200 9.42 -9.76 1.18
C LEU A 200 10.35 -9.44 0.01
N ARG A 201 9.94 -8.53 -0.89
CA ARG A 201 10.78 -8.07 -2.00
C ARG A 201 11.85 -7.11 -1.47
N ILE A 202 13.00 -7.65 -1.07
CA ILE A 202 14.14 -6.86 -0.60
C ILE A 202 15.06 -6.55 -1.79
N LYS A 203 15.40 -5.28 -2.00
CA LYS A 203 16.39 -4.86 -3.01
C LYS A 203 17.37 -3.84 -2.45
N TYR A 204 18.61 -3.89 -2.93
CA TYR A 204 19.59 -2.83 -2.72
C TYR A 204 19.60 -1.91 -3.93
N GLU A 205 19.46 -0.60 -3.71
CA GLU A 205 19.47 0.41 -4.75
C GLU A 205 20.65 1.37 -4.55
N ALA A 206 21.59 1.37 -5.50
CA ALA A 206 22.70 2.30 -5.52
C ALA A 206 22.24 3.75 -5.81
N SER A 207 23.09 4.73 -5.52
CA SER A 207 22.84 6.15 -5.86
C SER A 207 23.11 6.49 -7.34
N GLU A 208 23.43 5.49 -8.17
CA GLU A 208 23.89 5.66 -9.56
C GLU A 208 22.84 5.12 -10.55
N GLY A 209 22.90 5.53 -11.82
CA GLY A 209 21.99 5.05 -12.88
C GLY A 209 20.65 5.79 -13.01
N SER A 210 20.38 6.78 -12.15
CA SER A 210 19.21 7.68 -12.26
C SER A 210 19.60 9.15 -12.18
N MET A 211 18.82 10.00 -12.83
CA MET A 211 18.98 11.45 -12.78
C MET A 211 18.47 12.00 -11.44
N MET A 212 19.31 12.78 -10.77
CA MET A 212 18.96 13.47 -9.53
C MET A 212 18.25 14.79 -9.86
N ILE A 213 17.06 15.01 -9.30
CA ILE A 213 16.29 16.26 -9.44
C ILE A 213 16.06 16.82 -8.04
N ASP A 214 16.59 18.00 -7.72
CA ASP A 214 16.41 18.56 -6.38
C ASP A 214 14.93 18.92 -6.10
N LEU A 215 14.56 18.98 -4.81
CA LEU A 215 13.18 19.23 -4.38
C LEU A 215 12.62 20.56 -4.90
N SER A 216 13.46 21.59 -5.06
CA SER A 216 13.01 22.89 -5.59
C SER A 216 12.71 22.81 -7.08
N THR A 217 13.50 22.05 -7.85
CA THR A 217 13.25 21.75 -9.27
C THR A 217 12.01 20.85 -9.45
N ILE A 218 11.80 19.83 -8.62
CA ILE A 218 10.59 18.98 -8.66
C ILE A 218 9.32 19.83 -8.54
N ARG A 219 9.33 20.82 -7.63
CA ARG A 219 8.22 21.77 -7.42
C ARG A 219 8.13 22.80 -8.55
N SER A 220 9.24 23.37 -8.99
CA SER A 220 9.28 24.44 -10.00
C SER A 220 8.92 23.97 -11.41
N LEU A 221 9.19 22.71 -11.74
CA LEU A 221 8.76 22.07 -12.99
C LEU A 221 7.37 21.42 -12.89
N GLU A 222 6.69 21.54 -11.74
CA GLU A 222 5.39 20.91 -11.45
C GLU A 222 5.37 19.42 -11.87
N LEU A 223 6.42 18.66 -11.52
CA LEU A 223 6.59 17.30 -12.05
C LEU A 223 5.47 16.35 -11.60
N ILE A 224 4.99 16.53 -10.37
CA ILE A 224 4.02 15.66 -9.71
C ILE A 224 2.71 16.39 -9.37
N GLN A 225 2.79 17.69 -9.12
CA GLN A 225 1.74 18.47 -8.48
C GLN A 225 1.82 19.92 -8.96
N ASN A 226 0.66 20.51 -9.26
CA ASN A 226 0.53 21.92 -9.57
C ASN A 226 0.70 22.81 -8.32
N LEU A 227 1.41 23.93 -8.47
CA LEU A 227 1.78 24.84 -7.39
C LEU A 227 0.62 25.74 -6.95
N GLN A 228 -0.30 26.09 -7.87
CA GLN A 228 -1.46 26.94 -7.58
C GLN A 228 -2.64 26.13 -7.03
N ASN A 229 -2.92 24.97 -7.64
CA ASN A 229 -4.00 24.09 -7.23
C ASN A 229 -3.51 22.66 -7.07
N GLN A 230 -3.23 22.26 -5.82
CA GLN A 230 -2.76 20.92 -5.46
C GLN A 230 -3.70 19.77 -5.90
N LYS A 231 -4.95 20.09 -6.28
CA LYS A 231 -5.95 19.14 -6.77
C LYS A 231 -6.12 19.16 -8.30
N SER A 232 -5.35 19.95 -9.04
CA SER A 232 -5.37 19.90 -10.50
C SER A 232 -4.48 18.78 -11.02
N SER A 233 -4.87 18.23 -12.17
CA SER A 233 -4.05 17.34 -13.00
C SER A 233 -3.02 18.11 -13.86
N ASP A 234 -2.98 19.43 -13.76
CA ASP A 234 -2.10 20.32 -14.54
C ASP A 234 -0.64 20.26 -14.04
N CYS A 235 -0.03 19.09 -14.21
CA CYS A 235 1.34 18.77 -13.84
C CYS A 235 1.90 17.74 -14.84
N LEU A 236 3.23 17.60 -14.94
CA LEU A 236 3.83 16.67 -15.93
C LEU A 236 3.33 15.23 -15.73
N PHE A 237 3.26 14.77 -14.48
CA PHE A 237 2.71 13.46 -14.15
C PHE A 237 1.24 13.33 -14.59
N GLY A 238 0.40 14.33 -14.35
CA GLY A 238 -1.02 14.28 -14.71
C GLY A 238 -1.26 14.16 -16.21
N VAL A 239 -0.47 14.86 -17.03
CA VAL A 239 -0.55 14.76 -18.50
C VAL A 239 0.05 13.47 -19.05
N LEU A 240 1.08 12.91 -18.40
CA LEU A 240 1.66 11.63 -18.82
C LEU A 240 0.88 10.40 -18.33
N ASN A 241 -0.03 10.56 -17.36
CA ASN A 241 -0.67 9.46 -16.64
C ASN A 241 -2.04 9.08 -17.19
N GLU A 242 -1.98 8.31 -18.27
CA GLU A 242 -3.08 7.54 -18.87
C GLU A 242 -2.97 6.04 -18.51
N THR A 243 -2.41 5.72 -17.33
CA THR A 243 -2.30 4.35 -16.82
C THR A 243 -3.65 3.85 -16.30
N LEU A 244 -3.90 2.55 -16.44
CA LEU A 244 -5.18 1.92 -16.07
C LEU A 244 -5.10 1.21 -14.71
N THR A 245 -3.90 0.95 -14.21
CA THR A 245 -3.64 0.24 -12.96
C THR A 245 -2.91 1.13 -11.94
N PRO A 246 -3.18 1.00 -10.62
CA PRO A 246 -2.44 1.74 -9.60
C PRO A 246 -0.93 1.47 -9.62
N MET A 247 -0.53 0.23 -9.94
CA MET A 247 0.88 -0.16 -10.07
C MET A 247 1.59 0.54 -11.25
N GLY A 248 0.94 0.65 -12.41
CA GLY A 248 1.44 1.45 -13.55
C GLY A 248 1.59 2.92 -13.19
N SER A 249 0.59 3.50 -12.53
CA SER A 249 0.61 4.88 -12.02
C SER A 249 1.76 5.14 -11.03
N ARG A 250 2.00 4.21 -10.09
CA ARG A 250 3.12 4.26 -9.14
C ARG A 250 4.48 4.15 -9.86
N LEU A 251 4.60 3.24 -10.83
CA LEU A 251 5.82 3.09 -11.63
C LEU A 251 6.12 4.36 -12.46
N LEU A 252 5.11 4.92 -13.13
CA LEU A 252 5.23 6.18 -13.87
C LEU A 252 5.69 7.32 -12.95
N ARG A 253 5.07 7.48 -11.77
CA ARG A 253 5.46 8.49 -10.77
C ARG A 253 6.94 8.35 -10.39
N SER A 254 7.40 7.12 -10.16
CA SER A 254 8.81 6.84 -9.84
C SER A 254 9.75 7.22 -11.00
N ASN A 255 9.41 6.86 -12.24
CA ASN A 255 10.22 7.18 -13.43
C ASN A 255 10.25 8.68 -13.75
N VAL A 256 9.22 9.45 -13.39
CA VAL A 256 9.20 10.92 -13.50
C VAL A 256 10.11 11.58 -12.46
N LEU A 257 10.17 11.03 -11.24
CA LEU A 257 11.00 11.55 -10.14
C LEU A 257 12.47 11.12 -10.23
N GLN A 258 12.74 9.92 -10.73
CA GLN A 258 14.09 9.38 -10.94
C GLN A 258 14.24 8.82 -12.37
N PRO A 259 14.36 9.68 -13.40
CA PRO A 259 14.55 9.22 -14.78
C PRO A 259 15.82 8.39 -14.96
N LEU A 260 15.74 7.32 -15.75
CA LEU A 260 16.89 6.45 -16.03
C LEU A 260 17.95 7.15 -16.88
N THR A 261 19.23 6.84 -16.61
CA THR A 261 20.36 7.34 -17.42
C THR A 261 20.98 6.29 -18.35
N ASP A 262 20.59 5.01 -18.24
CA ASP A 262 21.10 3.95 -19.10
C ASP A 262 20.47 3.98 -20.49
N GLN A 263 21.31 4.13 -21.52
CA GLN A 263 20.87 4.23 -22.91
C GLN A 263 20.23 2.93 -23.41
N GLN A 264 20.79 1.76 -23.07
CA GLN A 264 20.29 0.48 -23.59
C GLN A 264 18.87 0.18 -23.08
N THR A 265 18.60 0.45 -21.81
CA THR A 265 17.27 0.33 -21.20
C THR A 265 16.28 1.34 -21.79
N LEU A 266 16.71 2.58 -22.07
CA LEU A 266 15.85 3.58 -22.72
C LEU A 266 15.48 3.17 -24.15
N GLU A 267 16.45 2.72 -24.96
CA GLU A 267 16.20 2.27 -26.33
C GLU A 267 15.25 1.08 -26.36
N THR A 268 15.44 0.11 -25.46
CA THR A 268 14.57 -1.07 -25.30
C THR A 268 13.12 -0.68 -24.97
N ARG A 269 12.92 0.36 -24.16
CA ARG A 269 11.58 0.94 -23.88
C ARG A 269 11.00 1.66 -25.10
N TYR A 270 11.82 2.40 -25.85
CA TYR A 270 11.37 3.10 -27.06
C TYR A 270 10.91 2.13 -28.14
N ASP A 271 11.59 0.99 -28.34
CA ASP A 271 11.18 -0.04 -29.30
C ASP A 271 9.83 -0.68 -28.94
N ALA A 272 9.57 -0.89 -27.65
CA ALA A 272 8.29 -1.42 -27.17
C ALA A 272 7.15 -0.40 -27.27
N LEU A 273 7.42 0.87 -26.98
CA LEU A 273 6.49 1.97 -27.17
C LEU A 273 6.13 2.13 -28.65
N GLU A 274 7.12 2.11 -29.55
CA GLU A 274 6.91 2.22 -31.00
C GLU A 274 6.10 1.04 -31.55
N GLU A 275 6.34 -0.18 -31.06
CA GLU A 275 5.53 -1.35 -31.40
C GLU A 275 4.07 -1.23 -30.92
N LEU A 276 3.83 -0.76 -29.69
CA LEU A 276 2.48 -0.52 -29.19
C LEU A 276 1.77 0.59 -29.98
N SER A 277 2.45 1.69 -30.30
CA SER A 277 1.85 2.81 -31.03
C SER A 277 1.55 2.50 -32.50
N THR A 278 2.24 1.52 -33.10
CA THR A 278 2.05 1.13 -34.52
C THR A 278 1.09 -0.04 -34.72
N LYS A 279 0.75 -0.80 -33.67
CA LYS A 279 -0.17 -1.95 -33.71
C LYS A 279 -1.45 -1.67 -32.95
N GLU A 280 -2.42 -1.03 -33.61
CA GLU A 280 -3.71 -0.64 -33.01
C GLU A 280 -4.42 -1.80 -32.30
N GLU A 281 -4.54 -2.98 -32.93
CA GLU A 281 -5.19 -4.16 -32.33
C GLU A 281 -4.54 -4.57 -31.00
N MET A 282 -3.21 -4.62 -30.95
CA MET A 282 -2.43 -4.95 -29.74
C MET A 282 -2.63 -3.88 -28.66
N PHE A 283 -2.61 -2.60 -29.04
CA PHE A 283 -2.82 -1.49 -28.12
C PHE A 283 -4.22 -1.52 -27.48
N PHE A 284 -5.28 -1.69 -28.29
CA PHE A 284 -6.65 -1.76 -27.79
C PHE A 284 -6.89 -3.02 -26.95
N ALA A 285 -6.40 -4.18 -27.37
CA ALA A 285 -6.48 -5.42 -26.59
C ALA A 285 -5.76 -5.30 -25.23
N THR A 286 -4.56 -4.72 -25.22
CA THR A 286 -3.77 -4.49 -24.00
C THR A 286 -4.51 -3.56 -23.03
N ARG A 287 -5.03 -2.41 -23.51
CA ARG A 287 -5.83 -1.50 -22.66
C ARG A 287 -7.16 -2.10 -22.21
N ALA A 288 -7.78 -2.98 -23.01
CA ALA A 288 -8.99 -3.69 -22.59
C ALA A 288 -8.69 -4.68 -21.45
N ALA A 289 -7.62 -5.47 -21.56
CA ALA A 289 -7.20 -6.41 -20.52
C ALA A 289 -6.84 -5.72 -19.20
N MET A 290 -6.04 -4.64 -19.26
CA MET A 290 -5.57 -3.94 -18.05
C MET A 290 -6.69 -3.25 -17.26
N LYS A 291 -7.84 -2.91 -17.86
CA LYS A 291 -9.01 -2.35 -17.14
C LYS A 291 -9.62 -3.30 -16.11
N VAL A 292 -9.41 -4.61 -16.26
CA VAL A 292 -9.99 -5.64 -15.37
C VAL A 292 -9.03 -5.99 -14.21
N ILE A 293 -7.75 -5.60 -14.35
CA ILE A 293 -6.68 -5.90 -13.39
C ILE A 293 -6.84 -5.07 -12.12
N LEU A 294 -6.83 -5.77 -10.99
CA LEU A 294 -6.80 -5.17 -9.66
C LEU A 294 -5.39 -4.71 -9.28
N ASP A 295 -5.26 -3.99 -8.16
CA ASP A 295 -3.96 -3.62 -7.60
C ASP A 295 -3.22 -4.84 -7.05
N ALA A 296 -2.41 -5.47 -7.90
CA ALA A 296 -1.69 -6.70 -7.61
C ALA A 296 -0.70 -6.54 -6.44
N ASP A 297 0.14 -5.49 -6.46
CA ASP A 297 1.09 -5.21 -5.36
C ASP A 297 0.36 -5.23 -4.01
N LYS A 298 -0.80 -4.56 -3.93
CA LYS A 298 -1.60 -4.44 -2.71
C LYS A 298 -2.17 -5.77 -2.25
N ILE A 299 -2.74 -6.56 -3.17
CA ILE A 299 -3.29 -7.90 -2.88
C ILE A 299 -2.18 -8.83 -2.36
N LEU A 300 -1.06 -8.93 -3.08
CA LEU A 300 0.09 -9.76 -2.72
C LEU A 300 0.67 -9.32 -1.36
N THR A 301 0.73 -8.02 -1.11
CA THR A 301 1.21 -7.47 0.16
C THR A 301 0.31 -7.86 1.34
N GLN A 302 -1.02 -7.90 1.17
CA GLN A 302 -1.92 -8.37 2.24
C GLN A 302 -1.82 -9.88 2.51
N LEU A 303 -1.25 -10.67 1.59
CA LEU A 303 -0.98 -12.10 1.80
C LEU A 303 0.32 -12.36 2.55
N ILE A 304 1.27 -11.40 2.55
CA ILE A 304 2.54 -11.49 3.28
C ILE A 304 2.54 -10.70 4.60
N ILE A 305 1.66 -9.71 4.81
CA ILE A 305 1.57 -9.03 6.12
C ILE A 305 0.76 -9.89 7.09
N ILE A 306 1.44 -10.44 8.10
CA ILE A 306 0.83 -11.24 9.18
C ILE A 306 0.68 -10.35 10.43
N PRO A 307 -0.53 -10.20 10.99
CA PRO A 307 -0.71 -9.56 12.29
C PRO A 307 -0.16 -10.46 13.40
N THR A 308 0.60 -9.91 14.37
CA THR A 308 1.15 -10.70 15.50
C THR A 308 0.07 -11.24 16.43
N LYS A 309 -1.16 -10.73 16.33
CA LYS A 309 -2.36 -11.22 17.00
C LYS A 309 -3.47 -11.38 15.96
N PRO A 310 -3.75 -12.61 15.47
CA PRO A 310 -4.87 -12.83 14.57
C PRO A 310 -6.20 -12.53 15.27
N SER A 311 -7.19 -12.12 14.49
CA SER A 311 -8.55 -11.80 14.93
C SER A 311 -9.55 -12.29 13.87
N LEU A 312 -10.84 -12.35 14.21
CA LEU A 312 -11.87 -12.69 13.24
C LEU A 312 -11.80 -11.80 11.98
N HIS A 313 -11.45 -10.52 12.17
CA HIS A 313 -11.27 -9.59 11.05
C HIS A 313 -10.08 -9.96 10.14
N SER A 314 -8.97 -10.51 10.67
CA SER A 314 -7.88 -10.95 9.80
C SER A 314 -8.29 -12.17 8.97
N THR A 315 -9.06 -13.11 9.51
CA THR A 315 -9.65 -14.22 8.75
C THR A 315 -10.61 -13.73 7.67
N GLU A 316 -11.50 -12.79 8.00
CA GLU A 316 -12.38 -12.15 7.02
C GLU A 316 -11.59 -11.51 5.87
N GLN A 317 -10.46 -10.85 6.15
CA GLN A 317 -9.61 -10.25 5.11
C GLN A 317 -8.82 -11.30 4.34
N SER A 318 -8.29 -12.35 4.99
CA SER A 318 -7.62 -13.46 4.31
C SER A 318 -8.50 -14.09 3.23
N ILE A 319 -9.78 -14.34 3.53
CA ILE A 319 -10.77 -14.83 2.55
C ILE A 319 -10.94 -13.83 1.39
N ASN A 320 -11.13 -12.55 1.68
CA ASN A 320 -11.28 -11.51 0.64
C ASN A 320 -10.03 -11.43 -0.25
N ASN A 321 -8.83 -11.50 0.33
CA ASN A 321 -7.56 -11.39 -0.38
C ASN A 321 -7.34 -12.58 -1.33
N ILE A 322 -7.76 -13.79 -0.94
CA ILE A 322 -7.74 -14.96 -1.83
C ILE A 322 -8.72 -14.81 -3.00
N ILE A 323 -9.93 -14.28 -2.78
CA ILE A 323 -10.90 -14.01 -3.86
C ILE A 323 -10.35 -12.94 -4.82
N LEU A 324 -9.72 -11.88 -4.28
CA LEU A 324 -9.07 -10.85 -5.09
C LEU A 324 -7.84 -11.39 -5.86
N LEU A 325 -7.06 -12.29 -5.26
CA LEU A 325 -5.97 -12.98 -5.93
C LEU A 325 -6.48 -13.85 -7.09
N LYS A 326 -7.55 -14.62 -6.88
CA LYS A 326 -8.21 -15.40 -7.94
C LYS A 326 -8.60 -14.52 -9.13
N GLN A 327 -9.21 -13.37 -8.87
CA GLN A 327 -9.55 -12.39 -9.91
C GLN A 327 -8.31 -11.82 -10.62
N PHE A 328 -7.25 -11.49 -9.88
CA PHE A 328 -5.99 -11.04 -10.47
C PHE A 328 -5.37 -12.11 -11.37
N VAL A 329 -5.26 -13.34 -10.90
CA VAL A 329 -4.69 -14.49 -11.65
C VAL A 329 -5.49 -14.75 -12.93
N GLY A 330 -6.82 -14.75 -12.87
CA GLY A 330 -7.68 -14.87 -14.06
C GLY A 330 -7.52 -13.72 -15.06
N GLY A 331 -7.15 -12.52 -14.60
CA GLY A 331 -6.92 -11.34 -15.43
C GLY A 331 -5.61 -11.37 -16.24
N ILE A 332 -4.65 -12.24 -15.91
CA ILE A 332 -3.34 -12.29 -16.61
C ILE A 332 -3.48 -12.86 -18.02
N GLN A 333 -4.37 -13.83 -18.22
CA GLN A 333 -4.55 -14.51 -19.52
C GLN A 333 -4.97 -13.56 -20.66
N PRO A 334 -5.94 -12.62 -20.49
CA PRO A 334 -6.22 -11.60 -21.49
C PRO A 334 -5.03 -10.68 -21.85
N ILE A 335 -4.14 -10.36 -20.90
CA ILE A 335 -2.92 -9.56 -21.18
C ILE A 335 -1.97 -10.36 -22.07
N HIS A 336 -1.78 -11.63 -21.74
CA HIS A 336 -0.98 -12.53 -22.54
C HIS A 336 -1.46 -12.58 -24.00
N GLU A 337 -2.77 -12.81 -24.19
CA GLU A 337 -3.39 -12.94 -25.51
C GLU A 337 -3.22 -11.65 -26.32
N ALA A 338 -3.41 -10.49 -25.68
CA ALA A 338 -3.20 -9.17 -26.28
C ALA A 338 -1.77 -8.94 -26.81
N LEU A 339 -0.75 -9.54 -26.18
CA LEU A 339 0.65 -9.45 -26.62
C LEU A 339 1.01 -10.46 -27.73
N THR A 340 0.03 -11.12 -28.33
CA THR A 340 0.28 -12.04 -29.46
C THR A 340 0.91 -11.33 -30.65
N GLY A 341 2.00 -11.92 -31.17
CA GLY A 341 2.80 -11.32 -32.25
C GLY A 341 3.76 -10.20 -31.84
N ALA A 342 4.02 -9.96 -30.54
CA ALA A 342 5.04 -9.01 -30.07
C ALA A 342 6.47 -9.34 -30.59
N LYS A 343 7.22 -8.31 -31.00
CA LYS A 343 8.53 -8.43 -31.67
C LYS A 343 9.67 -7.80 -30.87
N SER A 344 9.44 -6.66 -30.23
CA SER A 344 10.38 -5.98 -29.34
C SER A 344 10.80 -6.87 -28.17
N VAL A 345 12.03 -6.68 -27.68
CA VAL A 345 12.58 -7.51 -26.60
C VAL A 345 11.73 -7.36 -25.33
N MET A 346 11.34 -6.14 -24.98
CA MET A 346 10.62 -5.86 -23.74
C MET A 346 9.19 -6.39 -23.74
N LEU A 347 8.41 -6.24 -24.82
CA LEU A 347 7.08 -6.85 -24.90
C LEU A 347 7.18 -8.38 -24.95
N LYS A 348 8.24 -8.95 -25.55
CA LYS A 348 8.52 -10.38 -25.47
C LYS A 348 8.86 -10.84 -24.05
N GLU A 349 9.64 -10.10 -23.28
CA GLU A 349 9.93 -10.47 -21.88
C GLU A 349 8.68 -10.33 -21.00
N ILE A 350 7.92 -9.24 -21.12
CA ILE A 350 6.62 -9.09 -20.44
C ILE A 350 5.70 -10.26 -20.81
N LYS A 351 5.63 -10.63 -22.11
CA LYS A 351 4.87 -11.79 -22.58
C LYS A 351 5.42 -13.13 -22.07
N ARG A 352 6.74 -13.32 -21.98
CA ARG A 352 7.37 -14.54 -21.40
C ARG A 352 7.03 -14.66 -19.92
N VAL A 353 6.97 -13.52 -19.22
CA VAL A 353 6.42 -13.37 -17.87
C VAL A 353 4.88 -13.54 -17.86
N SER A 354 4.26 -13.98 -18.96
CA SER A 354 2.82 -14.24 -19.08
C SER A 354 2.47 -15.43 -20.01
N THR A 355 3.36 -16.38 -20.37
CA THR A 355 2.94 -17.51 -21.27
C THR A 355 3.56 -18.89 -21.04
N SER A 356 2.78 -19.90 -21.44
CA SER A 356 3.11 -21.28 -21.86
C SER A 356 3.81 -21.43 -23.23
N ASN A 357 4.29 -22.65 -23.47
CA ASN A 357 4.38 -23.38 -24.75
C ASN A 357 4.70 -22.59 -26.04
N ASP A 358 6.00 -22.54 -26.36
CA ASP A 358 6.43 -22.73 -27.74
C ASP A 358 7.48 -23.85 -27.77
N GLN A 359 7.13 -24.99 -28.38
CA GLN A 359 7.91 -26.23 -28.28
C GLN A 359 9.01 -26.26 -29.36
N CYS A 360 10.03 -25.41 -29.19
CA CYS A 360 11.22 -25.43 -30.02
C CYS A 360 12.39 -26.09 -29.28
N THR A 361 12.53 -27.40 -29.48
CA THR A 361 13.72 -28.18 -29.13
C THR A 361 14.94 -27.62 -29.86
N THR A 362 16.09 -27.51 -29.18
CA THR A 362 17.42 -28.01 -29.63
C THR A 362 18.60 -27.35 -28.86
N THR A 363 19.28 -28.18 -28.07
CA THR A 363 20.74 -28.15 -27.80
C THR A 363 21.34 -27.18 -26.76
N LEU A 364 21.53 -27.77 -25.56
CA LEU A 364 22.71 -27.74 -24.66
C LEU A 364 23.08 -26.49 -23.84
N VAL A 365 23.45 -26.79 -22.57
CA VAL A 365 24.21 -26.01 -21.55
C VAL A 365 23.46 -25.02 -20.63
N LEU A 366 22.21 -24.59 -20.91
CA LEU A 366 21.45 -23.72 -19.95
C LEU A 366 20.31 -24.45 -19.22
N THR A 367 20.66 -25.51 -18.50
CA THR A 367 19.73 -26.31 -17.69
C THR A 367 19.68 -25.80 -16.25
N LYS A 368 18.81 -24.81 -15.95
CA LYS A 368 18.06 -24.71 -14.66
C LYS A 368 17.13 -23.50 -14.48
N ILE A 369 17.16 -22.47 -15.34
CA ILE A 369 16.24 -21.31 -15.25
C ILE A 369 15.53 -21.11 -16.60
N LYS A 370 14.46 -21.89 -16.82
CA LYS A 370 13.55 -21.79 -17.98
C LYS A 370 12.11 -22.08 -17.53
N ASN A 371 11.65 -21.37 -16.50
CA ASN A 371 10.32 -21.57 -15.94
C ASN A 371 9.34 -20.59 -16.61
N CYS A 372 8.60 -21.11 -17.59
CA CYS A 372 7.55 -20.40 -18.30
C CYS A 372 6.32 -20.24 -17.40
N ILE A 373 5.64 -19.09 -17.43
CA ILE A 373 4.73 -18.72 -16.33
C ILE A 373 3.42 -19.52 -16.26
N ALA A 374 3.03 -20.25 -17.30
CA ALA A 374 1.96 -21.25 -17.16
C ALA A 374 2.31 -22.36 -16.15
N ALA A 375 3.58 -22.79 -16.08
CA ALA A 375 4.06 -23.72 -15.05
C ALA A 375 4.11 -23.11 -13.62
N ILE A 376 3.52 -21.92 -13.42
CA ILE A 376 3.50 -21.17 -12.16
C ILE A 376 2.10 -20.63 -11.88
N ILE A 377 1.44 -20.01 -12.86
CA ILE A 377 0.04 -19.59 -12.78
C ILE A 377 -0.90 -20.79 -12.74
N ASP A 378 -0.70 -21.83 -13.57
CA ASP A 378 -1.60 -22.99 -13.58
C ASP A 378 -1.58 -23.69 -12.21
N PRO A 379 -0.43 -23.98 -11.57
CA PRO A 379 -0.40 -24.45 -10.18
C PRO A 379 -1.11 -23.54 -9.16
N ILE A 380 -0.93 -22.21 -9.24
CA ILE A 380 -1.63 -21.28 -8.32
C ILE A 380 -3.14 -21.31 -8.57
N LYS A 381 -3.56 -21.41 -9.82
CA LYS A 381 -4.96 -21.50 -10.22
C LYS A 381 -5.55 -22.84 -9.77
N ASP A 382 -4.87 -23.95 -10.00
CA ASP A 382 -5.28 -25.29 -9.58
C ASP A 382 -5.44 -25.37 -8.05
N LEU A 383 -4.50 -24.78 -7.28
CA LEU A 383 -4.60 -24.66 -5.82
C LEU A 383 -5.80 -23.81 -5.39
N ILE A 384 -6.03 -22.67 -6.05
CA ILE A 384 -7.21 -21.83 -5.77
C ILE A 384 -8.50 -22.60 -6.13
N ASP A 385 -8.53 -23.30 -7.26
CA ASP A 385 -9.68 -24.04 -7.74
C ASP A 385 -9.91 -25.36 -6.97
N GLU A 386 -8.91 -25.90 -6.25
CA GLU A 386 -9.11 -26.99 -5.29
C GLU A 386 -9.86 -26.49 -4.04
N PHE A 387 -9.48 -25.33 -3.52
CA PHE A 387 -10.00 -24.82 -2.24
C PHE A 387 -11.19 -23.85 -2.36
N ILE A 388 -11.38 -23.11 -3.45
CA ILE A 388 -12.32 -21.98 -3.57
C ILE A 388 -13.36 -22.23 -4.67
N ASN A 389 -14.64 -21.93 -4.41
CA ASN A 389 -15.71 -22.12 -5.39
C ASN A 389 -15.53 -21.26 -6.66
N GLU A 390 -15.88 -21.82 -7.82
CA GLU A 390 -15.62 -21.23 -9.14
C GLU A 390 -16.41 -19.94 -9.39
N ASP A 391 -17.69 -19.90 -9.02
CA ASP A 391 -18.58 -18.74 -9.26
C ASP A 391 -18.29 -17.53 -8.35
N ILE A 392 -17.38 -17.66 -7.37
CA ILE A 392 -17.15 -16.61 -6.38
C ILE A 392 -16.27 -15.50 -6.94
N THR A 393 -16.84 -14.30 -6.87
CA THR A 393 -16.28 -13.00 -7.23
C THR A 393 -16.32 -12.05 -6.04
N TYR A 394 -15.52 -10.98 -6.06
CA TYR A 394 -15.48 -10.02 -4.96
C TYR A 394 -16.68 -9.06 -5.00
N ALA A 395 -17.53 -9.15 -3.99
CA ALA A 395 -18.66 -8.26 -3.76
C ALA A 395 -18.29 -7.05 -2.87
N THR A 396 -19.12 -6.02 -2.92
CA THR A 396 -18.92 -4.77 -2.16
C THR A 396 -20.06 -4.46 -1.18
N LYS A 397 -21.25 -5.04 -1.34
CA LYS A 397 -22.38 -4.81 -0.44
C LYS A 397 -22.26 -5.66 0.83
N PRO A 398 -22.69 -5.19 2.02
CA PRO A 398 -22.52 -5.92 3.28
C PRO A 398 -23.05 -7.36 3.32
N VAL A 399 -24.24 -7.63 2.76
CA VAL A 399 -24.81 -9.00 2.70
C VAL A 399 -24.00 -9.88 1.75
N GLU A 400 -23.65 -9.34 0.58
CA GLU A 400 -22.93 -10.07 -0.45
C GLU A 400 -21.51 -10.40 0.03
N LEU A 401 -20.85 -9.48 0.75
CA LEU A 401 -19.59 -9.70 1.47
C LEU A 401 -19.71 -10.76 2.57
N ARG A 402 -20.81 -10.82 3.32
CA ARG A 402 -21.04 -11.90 4.30
C ARG A 402 -21.18 -13.25 3.57
N ASN A 403 -22.02 -13.31 2.54
CA ASN A 403 -22.29 -14.54 1.79
C ASN A 403 -21.05 -15.06 1.04
N GLN A 404 -20.28 -14.19 0.36
CA GLN A 404 -19.05 -14.62 -0.31
C GLN A 404 -18.07 -15.27 0.68
N ARG A 405 -18.01 -14.78 1.93
CA ARG A 405 -17.12 -15.33 2.97
C ARG A 405 -17.65 -16.65 3.52
N THR A 406 -18.95 -16.75 3.77
CA THR A 406 -19.61 -18.00 4.18
C THR A 406 -19.33 -19.12 3.18
N TYR A 407 -19.48 -18.84 1.89
CA TYR A 407 -19.44 -19.85 0.83
C TYR A 407 -18.11 -19.90 0.05
N ALA A 408 -17.08 -19.12 0.44
CA ALA A 408 -15.77 -19.02 -0.23
C ALA A 408 -15.15 -20.39 -0.57
N VAL A 409 -14.94 -21.20 0.47
CA VAL A 409 -14.27 -22.50 0.39
C VAL A 409 -15.19 -23.54 -0.26
N LYS A 410 -14.68 -24.43 -1.11
CA LYS A 410 -15.46 -25.55 -1.68
C LYS A 410 -16.05 -26.45 -0.59
N SER A 411 -17.23 -26.99 -0.82
CA SER A 411 -17.78 -28.05 0.05
C SER A 411 -17.00 -29.35 -0.11
N GLY A 412 -16.93 -30.16 0.94
CA GLY A 412 -16.09 -31.35 1.02
C GLY A 412 -14.65 -31.10 1.47
N VAL A 413 -14.14 -29.87 1.42
CA VAL A 413 -12.80 -29.50 1.95
C VAL A 413 -12.74 -29.69 3.48
N ASN A 414 -13.84 -29.40 4.18
CA ASN A 414 -13.97 -29.61 5.62
C ASN A 414 -15.42 -29.93 6.00
N GLY A 415 -15.71 -31.17 6.40
CA GLY A 415 -17.07 -31.57 6.78
C GLY A 415 -17.67 -30.79 7.95
N LEU A 416 -16.85 -30.24 8.86
CA LEU A 416 -17.34 -29.36 9.93
C LEU A 416 -17.76 -27.98 9.41
N LEU A 417 -17.09 -27.49 8.37
CA LEU A 417 -17.46 -26.23 7.71
C LEU A 417 -18.82 -26.37 7.01
N ASP A 418 -19.09 -27.51 6.36
CA ASP A 418 -20.37 -27.76 5.70
C ASP A 418 -21.53 -27.88 6.71
N VAL A 419 -21.31 -28.48 7.88
CA VAL A 419 -22.29 -28.49 8.99
C VAL A 419 -22.53 -27.08 9.56
N ALA A 420 -21.48 -26.27 9.74
CA ALA A 420 -21.61 -24.89 10.18
C ALA A 420 -22.37 -24.03 9.14
N ARG A 421 -22.18 -24.29 7.84
CA ARG A 421 -22.92 -23.65 6.75
C ARG A 421 -24.40 -24.00 6.75
N GLN A 422 -24.75 -25.28 6.94
CA GLN A 422 -26.14 -25.69 7.09
C GLN A 422 -26.80 -24.96 8.27
N THR A 423 -26.11 -24.88 9.41
CA THR A 423 -26.60 -24.17 10.61
C THR A 423 -26.81 -22.67 10.34
N TYR A 424 -25.92 -22.03 9.57
CA TYR A 424 -26.07 -20.65 9.11
C TYR A 424 -27.25 -20.48 8.14
N GLU A 425 -27.45 -21.41 7.20
CA GLU A 425 -28.55 -21.38 6.24
C GLU A 425 -29.92 -21.51 6.93
N GLU A 426 -30.07 -22.51 7.80
CA GLU A 426 -31.25 -22.70 8.65
C GLU A 426 -31.53 -21.44 9.50
N ALA A 427 -30.50 -20.84 10.10
CA ALA A 427 -30.64 -19.61 10.88
C ALA A 427 -31.05 -18.38 10.03
N ASN A 428 -30.76 -18.36 8.72
CA ASN A 428 -31.27 -17.33 7.81
C ASN A 428 -32.71 -17.62 7.39
N MET A 429 -33.08 -18.88 7.11
CA MET A 429 -34.47 -19.30 6.85
C MET A 429 -35.38 -18.93 8.02
N ASP A 430 -34.94 -19.21 9.26
CA ASP A 430 -35.57 -18.77 10.51
C ASP A 430 -35.91 -17.26 10.50
N VAL A 431 -35.06 -16.40 9.93
CA VAL A 431 -35.33 -14.96 9.87
C VAL A 431 -36.30 -14.59 8.75
N TYR A 432 -36.20 -15.21 7.57
CA TYR A 432 -37.16 -14.96 6.49
C TYR A 432 -38.59 -15.36 6.88
N GLU A 433 -38.77 -16.52 7.53
CA GLU A 433 -40.06 -16.97 8.05
C GLU A 433 -40.63 -15.99 9.09
N LEU A 434 -39.81 -15.52 10.04
CA LEU A 434 -40.23 -14.51 11.03
C LEU A 434 -40.66 -13.19 10.37
N VAL A 435 -39.97 -12.75 9.32
CA VAL A 435 -40.34 -11.52 8.60
C VAL A 435 -41.66 -11.70 7.85
N GLN A 436 -41.89 -12.87 7.24
CA GLN A 436 -43.15 -13.20 6.59
C GLN A 436 -44.29 -13.25 7.61
N GLU A 437 -44.14 -13.95 8.73
CA GLU A 437 -45.13 -14.03 9.82
C GLU A 437 -45.50 -12.63 10.34
N LEU A 438 -44.51 -11.75 10.58
CA LEU A 438 -44.74 -10.36 11.01
C LEU A 438 -45.41 -9.51 9.91
N SER A 439 -45.07 -9.73 8.64
CA SER A 439 -45.65 -9.04 7.49
C SER A 439 -47.12 -9.39 7.31
N GLU A 440 -47.48 -10.66 7.45
CA GLU A 440 -48.86 -11.17 7.36
C GLU A 440 -49.68 -10.75 8.59
N THR A 441 -49.16 -10.99 9.81
CA THR A 441 -49.86 -10.71 11.08
C THR A 441 -50.19 -9.23 11.28
N HIS A 442 -49.36 -8.33 10.74
CA HIS A 442 -49.56 -6.89 10.87
C HIS A 442 -50.00 -6.20 9.57
N THR A 443 -50.13 -6.93 8.46
CA THR A 443 -50.41 -6.39 7.12
C THR A 443 -49.51 -5.21 6.75
N LEU A 444 -48.19 -5.37 6.96
CA LEU A 444 -47.18 -4.35 6.66
C LEU A 444 -46.13 -4.92 5.69
N PRO A 445 -45.80 -4.24 4.57
CA PRO A 445 -44.76 -4.70 3.65
C PRO A 445 -43.36 -4.46 4.25
N LEU A 446 -42.81 -5.46 4.93
CA LEU A 446 -41.53 -5.40 5.63
C LEU A 446 -40.36 -5.80 4.70
N GLU A 447 -39.49 -4.84 4.38
CA GLU A 447 -38.18 -5.03 3.73
C GLU A 447 -37.16 -5.48 4.80
N LEU A 448 -36.61 -6.70 4.70
CA LEU A 448 -35.49 -7.13 5.53
C LEU A 448 -34.19 -6.51 5.01
N VAL A 449 -33.45 -5.82 5.88
CA VAL A 449 -32.22 -5.12 5.53
C VAL A 449 -31.11 -5.46 6.52
N PHE A 450 -29.88 -5.50 6.03
CA PHE A 450 -28.69 -5.79 6.83
C PHE A 450 -27.66 -4.67 6.70
N ASP A 451 -27.02 -4.31 7.80
CA ASP A 451 -25.75 -3.57 7.79
C ASP A 451 -24.82 -4.04 8.92
N ASN A 452 -23.51 -3.81 8.75
CA ASN A 452 -22.49 -4.35 9.67
C ASN A 452 -22.61 -3.83 11.12
N ALA A 453 -23.28 -2.69 11.35
CA ALA A 453 -23.38 -2.07 12.67
C ALA A 453 -24.65 -2.48 13.43
N ARG A 454 -25.77 -2.63 12.73
CA ARG A 454 -27.09 -2.96 13.29
C ARG A 454 -27.49 -4.42 13.09
N GLN A 455 -26.73 -5.17 12.29
CA GLN A 455 -27.10 -6.50 11.78
C GLN A 455 -28.43 -6.43 11.02
N TYR A 456 -29.32 -7.44 11.14
CA TYR A 456 -30.62 -7.42 10.48
C TYR A 456 -31.62 -6.49 11.17
N TYR A 457 -32.29 -5.66 10.38
CA TYR A 457 -33.37 -4.78 10.78
C TYR A 457 -34.46 -4.73 9.71
N LEU A 458 -35.63 -4.24 10.08
CA LEU A 458 -36.78 -4.10 9.20
C LEU A 458 -36.89 -2.68 8.70
N ARG A 459 -37.42 -2.56 7.49
CA ARG A 459 -37.68 -1.28 6.85
C ARG A 459 -39.04 -1.33 6.17
N LEU A 460 -39.77 -0.23 6.23
CA LEU A 460 -40.99 -0.03 5.46
C LEU A 460 -41.09 1.41 4.99
N ASN A 461 -41.94 1.65 4.00
CA ASN A 461 -42.26 3.01 3.53
C ASN A 461 -43.23 3.68 4.53
N ALA A 462 -43.04 4.96 4.79
CA ALA A 462 -43.84 5.71 5.77
C ALA A 462 -45.30 5.92 5.32
N SER A 463 -45.59 5.83 4.01
CA SER A 463 -46.96 5.91 3.47
C SER A 463 -47.83 4.70 3.83
N GLU A 464 -47.23 3.50 3.93
CA GLU A 464 -47.93 2.22 4.18
C GLU A 464 -48.63 2.15 5.53
N LEU A 465 -48.32 3.08 6.44
CA LEU A 465 -48.95 3.14 7.75
C LEU A 465 -50.29 3.87 7.77
N GLU A 466 -50.67 4.64 6.74
CA GLU A 466 -52.02 5.26 6.64
C GLU A 466 -52.53 5.86 7.97
N GLU A 467 -51.72 6.69 8.64
CA GLU A 467 -51.98 7.29 9.97
C GLU A 467 -52.09 6.32 11.16
N ARG A 468 -52.00 5.00 10.93
CA ARG A 468 -51.89 3.97 11.98
C ARG A 468 -50.54 4.06 12.70
N ASN A 469 -50.52 3.68 13.97
CA ASN A 469 -49.26 3.52 14.72
C ASN A 469 -48.63 2.16 14.43
N LEU A 470 -47.28 2.06 14.48
CA LEU A 470 -46.63 0.75 14.45
C LEU A 470 -47.07 -0.08 15.67
N PRO A 471 -47.35 -1.39 15.49
CA PRO A 471 -47.58 -2.31 16.60
C PRO A 471 -46.42 -2.30 17.63
N PRO A 472 -46.70 -2.49 18.93
CA PRO A 472 -45.71 -2.36 20.01
C PRO A 472 -44.61 -3.44 19.98
N VAL A 473 -44.73 -4.47 19.14
CA VAL A 473 -43.66 -5.46 18.89
C VAL A 473 -42.44 -4.84 18.20
N PHE A 474 -42.64 -3.73 17.46
CA PHE A 474 -41.59 -3.02 16.75
C PHE A 474 -40.88 -2.02 17.68
N ILE A 475 -39.61 -2.31 17.94
CA ILE A 475 -38.70 -1.52 18.80
C ILE A 475 -37.67 -0.77 17.94
N ASN A 476 -36.95 0.17 18.56
CA ASN A 476 -35.90 0.99 17.94
C ASN A 476 -36.35 1.67 16.62
N VAL A 477 -37.57 2.23 16.63
CA VAL A 477 -38.18 2.87 15.45
C VAL A 477 -37.48 4.19 15.12
N ILE A 478 -36.91 4.29 13.92
CA ILE A 478 -36.22 5.47 13.38
C ILE A 478 -36.94 5.91 12.10
N ARG A 479 -37.53 7.11 12.10
CA ARG A 479 -38.12 7.74 10.89
C ARG A 479 -37.03 8.50 10.12
N LYS A 480 -36.85 8.17 8.82
CA LYS A 480 -35.93 8.82 7.88
C LYS A 480 -36.67 9.25 6.61
N LYS A 481 -37.07 10.52 6.53
CA LYS A 481 -37.86 11.09 5.42
C LYS A 481 -39.10 10.22 5.11
N ASN A 482 -39.04 9.40 4.06
CA ASN A 482 -40.13 8.53 3.60
C ASN A 482 -39.97 7.04 3.99
N LYS A 483 -38.97 6.69 4.81
CA LYS A 483 -38.76 5.31 5.28
C LYS A 483 -38.76 5.25 6.80
N ILE A 484 -39.24 4.14 7.34
CA ILE A 484 -39.17 3.79 8.75
C ILE A 484 -38.27 2.57 8.87
N GLU A 485 -37.28 2.64 9.75
CA GLU A 485 -36.42 1.52 10.11
C GLU A 485 -36.76 1.10 11.54
N CYS A 486 -36.98 -0.19 11.79
CA CYS A 486 -37.35 -0.74 13.09
C CYS A 486 -36.77 -2.15 13.26
N SER A 487 -36.98 -2.78 14.41
CA SER A 487 -36.59 -4.16 14.67
C SER A 487 -37.59 -4.79 15.64
N THR A 488 -37.50 -6.09 15.90
CA THR A 488 -38.27 -6.77 16.96
C THR A 488 -37.32 -7.48 17.92
N LEU A 489 -37.76 -7.80 19.14
CA LEU A 489 -36.90 -8.51 20.10
C LEU A 489 -36.44 -9.87 19.53
N ASP A 490 -37.33 -10.59 18.84
CA ASP A 490 -37.03 -11.91 18.30
C ASP A 490 -36.21 -11.85 17.02
N LEU A 491 -36.38 -10.81 16.17
CA LEU A 491 -35.45 -10.55 15.07
C LEU A 491 -34.03 -10.30 15.59
N ARG A 492 -33.87 -9.54 16.68
CA ARG A 492 -32.55 -9.33 17.29
C ARG A 492 -31.94 -10.62 17.83
N LYS A 493 -32.73 -11.51 18.45
CA LYS A 493 -32.25 -12.83 18.89
C LYS A 493 -31.84 -13.72 17.71
N ARG A 494 -32.69 -13.87 16.68
CA ARG A 494 -32.39 -14.68 15.49
C ARG A 494 -31.20 -14.08 14.70
N SER A 495 -31.10 -12.75 14.60
CA SER A 495 -29.94 -12.07 13.99
C SER A 495 -28.64 -12.25 14.78
N GLN A 496 -28.70 -12.42 16.11
CA GLN A 496 -27.52 -12.79 16.91
C GLN A 496 -27.11 -14.23 16.58
N LYS A 497 -28.05 -15.19 16.58
CA LYS A 497 -27.82 -16.59 16.17
C LYS A 497 -27.13 -16.68 14.80
N ILE A 498 -27.59 -15.93 13.78
CA ILE A 498 -26.93 -15.86 12.46
C ILE A 498 -25.48 -15.34 12.57
N THR A 499 -25.24 -14.35 13.43
CA THR A 499 -23.89 -13.75 13.62
C THR A 499 -22.94 -14.74 14.30
N ASP A 500 -23.45 -15.51 15.26
CA ASP A 500 -22.70 -16.55 15.96
C ASP A 500 -22.35 -17.71 15.00
N SER A 501 -23.34 -18.22 14.24
CA SER A 501 -23.11 -19.24 13.21
C SER A 501 -22.18 -18.76 12.07
N HIS A 502 -22.28 -17.50 11.65
CA HIS A 502 -21.34 -16.94 10.67
C HIS A 502 -19.91 -16.88 11.23
N THR A 503 -19.75 -16.55 12.51
CA THR A 503 -18.45 -16.56 13.19
C THR A 503 -17.85 -17.97 13.22
N GLU A 504 -18.67 -18.99 13.50
CA GLU A 504 -18.24 -20.40 13.42
C GLU A 504 -17.81 -20.79 12.01
N VAL A 505 -18.57 -20.45 10.97
CA VAL A 505 -18.20 -20.67 9.57
C VAL A 505 -16.86 -20.01 9.21
N LEU A 506 -16.62 -18.77 9.64
CA LEU A 506 -15.35 -18.07 9.43
C LEU A 506 -14.18 -18.80 10.12
N LEU A 507 -14.35 -19.21 11.39
CA LEU A 507 -13.33 -19.95 12.14
C LEU A 507 -13.02 -21.33 11.54
N MET A 508 -14.04 -22.03 11.04
CA MET A 508 -13.87 -23.32 10.34
C MET A 508 -13.23 -23.16 8.94
N SER A 509 -13.44 -22.00 8.30
CA SER A 509 -12.81 -21.65 7.02
C SER A 509 -11.35 -21.23 7.18
N ASP A 510 -10.98 -20.61 8.31
CA ASP A 510 -9.65 -20.04 8.53
C ASP A 510 -8.54 -21.06 8.27
N LYS A 511 -8.65 -22.29 8.80
CA LYS A 511 -7.62 -23.32 8.60
C LYS A 511 -7.34 -23.57 7.11
N ALA A 512 -8.37 -23.84 6.31
CA ALA A 512 -8.23 -24.12 4.88
C ALA A 512 -7.67 -22.91 4.12
N ILE A 513 -8.04 -21.70 4.52
CA ILE A 513 -7.55 -20.45 3.93
C ILE A 513 -6.07 -20.20 4.30
N GLN A 514 -5.66 -20.44 5.55
CA GLN A 514 -4.25 -20.29 5.95
C GLN A 514 -3.35 -21.35 5.29
N GLU A 515 -3.86 -22.57 5.09
CA GLU A 515 -3.20 -23.66 4.35
C GLU A 515 -2.95 -23.24 2.89
N LEU A 516 -4.01 -22.85 2.17
CA LEU A 516 -3.94 -22.30 0.81
C LEU A 516 -2.99 -21.08 0.71
N ILE A 517 -3.07 -20.12 1.64
CA ILE A 517 -2.17 -18.96 1.68
C ILE A 517 -0.71 -19.39 1.87
N SER A 518 -0.46 -20.42 2.69
CA SER A 518 0.89 -20.95 2.93
C SER A 518 1.49 -21.56 1.66
N GLU A 519 0.70 -22.27 0.87
CA GLU A 519 1.14 -22.87 -0.40
C GLU A 519 1.36 -21.80 -1.49
N ILE A 520 0.43 -20.84 -1.62
CA ILE A 520 0.56 -19.72 -2.57
C ILE A 520 1.81 -18.86 -2.29
N ARG A 521 2.21 -18.69 -1.03
CA ARG A 521 3.42 -17.94 -0.65
C ARG A 521 4.71 -18.48 -1.26
N VAL A 522 4.77 -19.76 -1.63
CA VAL A 522 5.92 -20.36 -2.33
C VAL A 522 6.16 -19.69 -3.70
N TYR A 523 5.10 -19.17 -4.33
CA TYR A 523 5.14 -18.52 -5.64
C TYR A 523 5.20 -16.98 -5.57
N MET A 524 5.36 -16.40 -4.38
CA MET A 524 5.23 -14.96 -4.15
C MET A 524 6.23 -14.11 -4.95
N SER A 525 7.49 -14.57 -5.11
CA SER A 525 8.49 -13.83 -5.89
C SER A 525 8.09 -13.67 -7.36
N VAL A 526 7.43 -14.69 -7.92
CA VAL A 526 6.96 -14.70 -9.31
C VAL A 526 5.73 -13.81 -9.46
N LEU A 527 4.79 -13.87 -8.51
CA LEU A 527 3.61 -13.00 -8.51
C LEU A 527 3.99 -11.51 -8.49
N PHE A 528 5.00 -11.12 -7.70
CA PHE A 528 5.52 -9.74 -7.73
C PHE A 528 6.24 -9.40 -9.06
N LYS A 529 6.98 -10.34 -9.67
CA LYS A 529 7.58 -10.15 -11.01
C LYS A 529 6.52 -9.95 -12.11
N VAL A 530 5.37 -10.61 -12.00
CA VAL A 530 4.19 -10.37 -12.86
C VAL A 530 3.62 -8.97 -12.62
N SER A 531 3.42 -8.57 -11.36
CA SER A 531 2.96 -7.23 -10.99
C SER A 531 3.83 -6.13 -11.63
N GLU A 532 5.15 -6.24 -11.49
CA GLU A 532 6.12 -5.31 -12.11
C GLU A 532 6.03 -5.28 -13.64
N SER A 533 5.84 -6.43 -14.27
CA SER A 533 5.73 -6.54 -15.73
C SER A 533 4.44 -5.93 -16.27
N ILE A 534 3.31 -6.09 -15.56
CA ILE A 534 2.03 -5.45 -15.89
C ILE A 534 2.12 -3.94 -15.65
N ALA A 535 2.69 -3.49 -14.53
CA ALA A 535 2.92 -2.06 -14.27
C ALA A 535 3.76 -1.40 -15.38
N MET A 536 4.78 -2.10 -15.86
CA MET A 536 5.62 -1.66 -16.96
C MET A 536 4.87 -1.58 -18.29
N LEU A 537 4.06 -2.59 -18.60
CA LEU A 537 3.21 -2.61 -19.81
C LEU A 537 2.19 -1.46 -19.80
N ASP A 538 1.58 -1.20 -18.64
CA ASP A 538 0.60 -0.13 -18.44
C ASP A 538 1.23 1.27 -18.59
N MET A 539 2.43 1.48 -18.03
CA MET A 539 3.19 2.72 -18.26
C MET A 539 3.56 2.91 -19.75
N LEU A 540 3.97 1.85 -20.46
CA LEU A 540 4.26 1.93 -21.90
C LEU A 540 2.98 2.17 -22.73
N SER A 541 1.86 1.56 -22.35
CA SER A 541 0.55 1.78 -22.98
C SER A 541 0.02 3.21 -22.74
N SER A 542 0.23 3.77 -21.55
CA SER A 542 -0.03 5.17 -21.22
C SER A 542 0.73 6.12 -22.16
N PHE A 543 2.03 5.88 -22.37
CA PHE A 543 2.81 6.63 -23.35
C PHE A 543 2.33 6.42 -24.79
N ALA A 544 1.96 5.19 -25.18
CA ALA A 544 1.43 4.91 -26.51
C ALA A 544 0.12 5.67 -26.79
N HIS A 545 -0.74 5.81 -25.76
CA HIS A 545 -1.96 6.61 -25.84
C HIS A 545 -1.66 8.10 -26.04
N ASN A 546 -0.71 8.64 -25.28
CA ASN A 546 -0.29 10.03 -25.41
C ASN A 546 0.34 10.33 -26.78
N VAL A 547 1.10 9.39 -27.36
CA VAL A 547 1.64 9.49 -28.73
C VAL A 547 0.54 9.43 -29.81
N THR A 548 -0.63 8.84 -29.53
CA THR A 548 -1.77 8.87 -30.46
C THR A 548 -2.61 10.15 -30.39
N LEU A 549 -2.59 10.85 -29.24
CA LEU A 549 -3.35 12.08 -29.03
C LEU A 549 -2.54 13.36 -29.31
N GLN A 550 -1.21 13.29 -29.26
CA GLN A 550 -0.29 14.43 -29.33
C GLN A 550 0.91 14.07 -30.21
N ASP A 551 1.43 15.00 -31.03
CA ASP A 551 2.61 14.74 -31.87
C ASP A 551 3.92 14.72 -31.06
N TYR A 552 4.09 13.67 -30.26
CA TYR A 552 5.35 13.28 -29.63
C TYR A 552 6.22 12.52 -30.64
N THR A 553 7.55 12.70 -30.54
CA THR A 553 8.51 12.06 -31.44
C THR A 553 9.57 11.30 -30.65
N ARG A 554 9.95 10.08 -31.10
CA ARG A 554 11.03 9.29 -30.49
C ARG A 554 12.34 10.09 -30.43
N PRO A 555 12.92 10.33 -29.24
CA PRO A 555 14.17 11.08 -29.10
C PRO A 555 15.37 10.24 -29.56
N ARG A 556 16.48 10.91 -29.89
CA ARG A 556 17.79 10.27 -30.13
C ARG A 556 18.72 10.58 -28.96
N ILE A 557 19.16 9.55 -28.25
CA ILE A 557 20.11 9.70 -27.14
C ILE A 557 21.50 9.94 -27.74
N THR A 558 22.10 11.09 -27.44
CA THR A 558 23.44 11.48 -27.89
C THR A 558 24.12 12.36 -26.83
N HIS A 559 25.41 12.66 -27.01
CA HIS A 559 26.15 13.55 -26.10
C HIS A 559 25.80 15.05 -26.24
N THR A 560 24.92 15.43 -27.16
CA THR A 560 24.54 16.83 -27.41
C THR A 560 23.03 17.04 -27.32
N LEU A 561 22.62 18.16 -26.71
CA LEU A 561 21.21 18.55 -26.64
C LEU A 561 20.83 19.33 -27.90
N GLY A 562 19.81 18.84 -28.63
CA GLY A 562 19.21 19.54 -29.75
C GLY A 562 17.71 19.31 -29.79
N ILE A 563 16.92 20.39 -29.65
CA ILE A 563 15.45 20.35 -29.68
C ILE A 563 14.98 21.22 -30.84
N LYS A 564 14.25 20.65 -31.79
CA LYS A 564 13.68 21.35 -32.94
C LYS A 564 12.18 21.52 -32.73
N ALA A 565 11.69 22.76 -32.74
CA ALA A 565 10.27 23.09 -32.56
C ALA A 565 9.63 22.44 -31.31
N GLY A 566 10.37 22.42 -30.19
CA GLY A 566 9.89 21.87 -28.93
C GLY A 566 8.69 22.66 -28.39
N ARG A 567 7.68 21.92 -27.90
CA ARG A 567 6.46 22.42 -27.25
C ARG A 567 6.53 22.19 -25.75
N HIS A 568 5.69 22.88 -24.98
CA HIS A 568 5.61 22.66 -23.53
C HIS A 568 4.49 21.65 -23.24
N PRO A 569 4.78 20.49 -22.62
CA PRO A 569 3.90 19.30 -22.68
C PRO A 569 2.51 19.46 -22.06
N PHE A 570 2.27 20.51 -21.25
CA PHE A 570 0.99 20.79 -20.59
C PHE A 570 0.55 22.28 -20.61
N ARG A 571 1.12 23.11 -21.50
CA ARG A 571 0.71 24.53 -21.64
C ARG A 571 0.19 24.88 -23.05
N ASP A 572 0.31 23.94 -23.97
CA ASP A 572 -0.32 23.90 -25.29
C ASP A 572 -1.49 22.91 -25.23
#